data_AF-A0A845YTW0-F1
#
_entry.id   AF-A0A845YTW0-F1
#
_cell.length_a   1.000
_cell.length_b   1.000
_cell.length_c   1.000
_cell.angle_alpha   90.00
_cell.angle_beta   90.00
_cell.angle_gamma   90.00
#
_symmetry.space_group_name_H-M   'P 1'
#
loop_
_entity.id
_entity.type
_entity.pdbx_description
1 polymer ?
#
loop_
_entity_poly.entity_id
_entity_poly.type
_entity_poly.pdbx_seq_one_letter_code
_entity_poly.pdbx_strand_id
1 'polypeptide(L)' 'MTRFPSAKEVMIDGTERPIQRPKDQQRQKNHYSGKKKCHRSQHLIMTDSDKKVLVLSKAREGKVHGHSAVRRAKNW' A
#
# COMPACT_ATOMS: atom_id res chain seq x y z
N MET A 1 -8.29 -1.10 -24.59
CA MET A 1 -7.29 -0.03 -24.46
C MET A 1 -6.19 -0.50 -23.51
N THR A 2 -4.92 -0.44 -23.95
CA THR A 2 -3.76 -0.80 -23.12
C THR A 2 -3.35 0.42 -22.30
N ARG A 3 -3.37 0.30 -20.96
CA ARG A 3 -3.16 1.44 -20.04
C ARG A 3 -1.69 1.88 -19.95
N PHE A 4 -0.74 0.94 -20.10
CA PHE A 4 0.70 1.19 -20.02
C PHE A 4 1.44 0.47 -21.16
N PRO A 5 1.35 0.96 -22.42
CA PRO A 5 1.91 0.26 -23.58
C PRO A 5 3.45 0.25 -23.61
N SER A 6 4.10 1.17 -22.89
CA SER A 6 5.56 1.28 -22.82
C SER A 6 6.20 0.45 -21.69
N ALA A 7 5.41 -0.09 -20.76
CA ALA A 7 5.92 -0.82 -19.61
C ALA A 7 6.32 -2.24 -20.03
N LYS A 8 7.63 -2.51 -20.14
CA LYS A 8 8.18 -3.84 -20.46
C LYS A 8 8.35 -4.73 -19.23
N GLU A 9 8.69 -4.12 -18.10
CA GLU A 9 8.85 -4.75 -16.80
C GLU A 9 8.11 -3.93 -15.75
N VAL A 10 7.54 -4.60 -14.75
CA VAL A 10 6.87 -3.96 -13.62
C VAL A 10 7.37 -4.54 -12.31
N MET A 11 7.66 -3.67 -11.36
CA MET A 11 8.07 -4.01 -10.00
C MET A 11 6.93 -3.67 -9.06
N ILE A 12 6.59 -4.59 -8.15
CA ILE A 12 5.53 -4.37 -7.15
C ILE A 12 6.19 -4.23 -5.80
N ASP A 13 5.94 -3.11 -5.13
CA ASP A 13 6.46 -2.84 -3.79
C ASP A 13 5.37 -2.35 -2.83
N GLY A 14 5.60 -2.56 -1.54
CA GLY A 14 4.73 -2.09 -0.46
C GLY A 14 5.33 -0.88 0.24
N THR A 15 4.64 0.26 0.18
CA THR A 15 5.05 1.49 0.86
C THR A 15 4.18 1.78 2.09
N GLU A 16 4.80 2.21 3.19
CA GLU A 16 4.10 2.61 4.41
C GLU A 16 4.25 4.11 4.67
N ARG A 17 3.13 4.80 4.87
CA ARG A 17 3.08 6.22 5.21
C ARG A 17 2.58 6.43 6.64
N PRO A 18 3.26 7.25 7.48
CA PRO A 18 2.72 7.65 8.77
C PRO A 18 1.44 8.47 8.61
N ILE A 19 0.48 8.23 9.50
CA ILE A 19 -0.78 8.98 9.55
C ILE A 19 -0.98 9.57 10.93
N GLN A 20 -1.78 10.63 11.02
CA GLN A 20 -2.27 11.11 12.29
C GLN A 20 -3.07 10.01 13.00
N ARG A 21 -2.90 9.88 14.32
CA ARG A 21 -3.64 8.91 15.13
C ARG A 21 -5.15 9.09 14.88
N PRO A 22 -5.87 8.08 14.35
CA PRO A 22 -7.30 8.15 14.18
C PRO A 22 -8.01 8.33 15.53
N LYS A 23 -9.09 9.11 15.56
CA LYS A 23 -9.92 9.28 16.77
C LYS A 23 -10.86 8.10 17.01
N ASP A 24 -11.34 7.48 15.94
CA ASP A 24 -12.14 6.27 16.02
C ASP A 24 -11.31 5.10 16.56
N GLN A 25 -11.81 4.41 17.58
CA GLN A 25 -11.06 3.38 18.29
C GLN A 25 -10.75 2.17 17.41
N GLN A 26 -11.69 1.76 16.56
CA GLN A 26 -11.50 0.61 15.69
C GLN A 26 -10.44 0.90 14.63
N ARG A 27 -10.52 2.07 13.98
CA ARG A 27 -9.51 2.55 13.04
C ARG A 27 -8.16 2.75 13.71
N GLN A 28 -8.14 3.23 14.94
CA GLN A 28 -6.90 3.37 15.69
C GLN A 28 -6.19 2.01 15.83
N LYS A 29 -6.91 0.99 16.31
CA LYS A 29 -6.38 -0.39 16.45
C LYS A 29 -5.93 -0.98 15.12
N ASN A 30 -6.67 -0.70 14.05
CA ASN A 30 -6.40 -1.23 12.72
C ASN A 30 -5.18 -0.57 12.06
N HIS A 31 -4.94 0.72 12.30
CA HIS A 31 -3.82 1.44 11.71
C HIS A 31 -2.53 1.39 12.55
N TYR A 32 -2.59 0.92 13.79
CA TYR A 32 -1.41 0.78 14.63
C TYR A 32 -0.51 -0.38 14.16
N SER A 33 0.71 -0.05 13.75
CA SER A 33 1.72 -1.04 13.38
C SER A 33 2.56 -1.41 14.61
N GLY A 34 2.46 -2.66 15.06
CA GLY A 34 3.26 -3.16 16.19
C GLY A 34 4.76 -3.15 15.89
N LYS A 35 5.17 -3.46 14.65
CA LYS A 35 6.57 -3.47 14.21
C LYS A 35 7.18 -2.07 14.19
N LYS A 36 6.43 -1.07 13.72
CA LYS A 36 6.90 0.33 13.61
C LYS A 36 6.55 1.19 14.82
N LYS A 37 5.79 0.65 15.78
CA LYS A 37 5.29 1.34 16.99
C LYS A 37 4.59 2.68 16.71
N CYS A 38 3.86 2.78 15.60
CA CYS A 38 3.15 4.01 15.21
C CYS A 38 1.97 3.70 14.27
N HIS A 39 1.09 4.69 14.07
CA HIS A 39 -0.07 4.56 13.16
C HIS A 39 0.38 4.81 11.72
N ARG A 40 0.12 3.84 10.84
CA ARG A 40 0.50 3.91 9.43
C ARG A 40 -0.64 3.49 8.51
N SER A 41 -0.55 3.96 7.28
CA SER A 41 -1.29 3.44 6.14
C SER A 41 -0.32 2.77 5.18
N GLN A 42 -0.75 1.69 4.56
CA GLN A 42 0.02 0.97 3.56
C GLN A 42 -0.60 1.15 2.17
N HIS A 43 0.28 1.23 1.17
CA HIS A 43 -0.09 1.17 -0.23
C HIS A 43 0.79 0.14 -0.92
N LEU A 44 0.27 -0.43 -1.99
CA LEU A 44 1.04 -1.19 -2.95
C LEU A 44 1.22 -0.30 -4.19
N ILE A 45 2.46 -0.23 -4.67
CA ILE A 45 2.85 0.53 -5.83
C ILE A 45 3.32 -0.42 -6.92
N MET A 46 3.03 -0.06 -8.18
CA MET A 46 3.67 -0.67 -9.33
C MET A 46 4.53 0.39 -10.00
N THR A 47 5.80 0.08 -10.22
CA THR A 47 6.73 0.95 -10.94
C THR A 47 7.27 0.28 -12.19
N ASP A 48 7.63 1.08 -13.18
CA ASP A 48 8.44 0.60 -14.30
C ASP A 48 9.95 0.65 -13.96
N SER A 49 10.77 0.19 -14.91
CA SER A 49 12.24 0.25 -14.84
C SER A 49 12.78 1.69 -14.72
N ASP A 50 12.02 2.69 -15.16
CA ASP A 50 12.38 4.11 -15.09
C ASP A 50 11.94 4.75 -13.76
N LYS A 51 11.48 3.94 -12.80
CA LYS A 51 10.98 4.36 -11.47
C LYS A 51 9.72 5.22 -11.52
N LYS A 52 8.96 5.20 -12.63
CA LYS A 52 7.66 5.88 -12.72
C LYS A 52 6.60 5.06 -12.01
N VAL A 53 5.76 5.72 -11.21
CA VAL A 53 4.62 5.06 -10.56
C VAL A 53 3.51 4.87 -11.58
N LEU A 54 3.27 3.61 -11.96
CA LEU A 54 2.20 3.22 -12.89
C LEU A 54 0.86 3.08 -12.15
N VAL A 55 0.88 2.45 -10.98
CA VAL A 55 -0.31 2.19 -10.17
C VAL A 55 -0.02 2.46 -8.71
N LEU A 56 -1.00 3.08 -8.04
CA LEU A 56 -1.03 3.25 -6.59
C LEU A 56 -2.34 2.65 -6.04
N SER A 57 -2.24 1.65 -5.17
CA SER A 57 -3.42 1.05 -4.56
C SER A 57 -4.12 2.02 -3.61
N LYS A 58 -5.38 1.73 -3.29
CA LYS A 58 -6.08 2.38 -2.16
C LYS A 58 -5.29 2.20 -0.87
N ALA A 59 -5.38 3.21 0.00
CA ALA A 59 -4.84 3.18 1.34
C ALA A 59 -5.42 2.02 2.14
N ARG A 60 -4.55 1.23 2.78
CA ARG A 60 -4.94 0.14 3.68
C ARG A 60 -4.35 0.30 5.06
N GLU A 61 -4.95 -0.42 5.99
CA GLU A 61 -4.56 -0.47 7.40
C GLU A 61 -3.09 -0.91 7.57
N GLY A 62 -2.27 -0.10 8.25
CA GLY A 62 -0.85 -0.39 8.45
C GLY A 62 -0.52 -1.56 9.39
N LYS A 63 -1.53 -2.18 10.00
CA LYS A 63 -1.39 -3.44 10.75
C LYS A 63 -1.28 -4.66 9.82
N VAL A 64 -1.81 -4.57 8.60
CA VAL A 64 -1.86 -5.69 7.67
C VAL A 64 -0.45 -6.05 7.23
N HIS A 65 -0.14 -7.35 7.17
CA HIS A 65 1.16 -7.80 6.67
C HIS A 65 1.22 -7.66 5.14
N GLY A 66 2.39 -7.33 4.59
CA GLY A 66 2.57 -7.08 3.16
C GLY A 66 2.01 -8.20 2.26
N HIS A 67 2.30 -9.46 2.59
CA HIS A 67 1.75 -10.62 1.87
C HIS A 67 0.20 -10.65 1.88
N SER A 68 -0.41 -10.34 3.02
CA SER A 68 -1.88 -10.27 3.13
C SER A 68 -2.46 -9.07 2.39
N ALA A 69 -1.73 -7.95 2.32
CA ALA A 69 -2.13 -6.78 1.55
C ALA A 69 -2.19 -7.11 0.04
N VAL A 70 -1.18 -7.82 -0.48
CA VAL A 70 -1.15 -8.30 -1.88
C VAL A 70 -2.31 -9.26 -2.17
N ARG A 71 -2.62 -10.20 -1.27
CA ARG A 71 -3.76 -11.11 -1.47
C ARG A 71 -5.12 -10.40 -1.48
N ARG A 72 -5.25 -9.33 -0.69
CA ARG A 72 -6.49 -8.52 -0.62
C ARG A 72 -6.58 -7.48 -1.74
N ALA A 73 -5.49 -7.26 -2.45
CA ALA A 73 -5.38 -6.41 -3.63
C ALA A 73 -5.99 -7.04 -4.90
N LYS A 74 -6.61 -8.22 -4.81
CA LYS A 74 -7.28 -8.90 -5.94
C LYS A 74 -8.41 -8.10 -6.62
N ASN A 75 -8.84 -6.97 -6.05
CA ASN A 75 -9.84 -6.06 -6.61
C ASN A 75 -9.23 -4.68 -6.92
N TRP A 76 -8.16 -4.63 -7.71
CA TRP A 76 -7.57 -3.38 -8.23
C TRP A 76 -8.29 -2.89 -9.48
#